data_AF-A0A358XK47-F1
#
_entry.id   AF-A0A358XK47-F1
#
_cell.length_a   1.000
_cell.length_b   1.000
_cell.length_c   1.000
_cell.angle_alpha   90.00
_cell.angle_beta   90.00
_cell.angle_gamma   90.00
#
_symmetry.space_group_name_H-M   'P 1'
#
loop_
_entity.id
_entity.type
_entity.pdbx_description
1 polymer ?
#
loop_
_entity_poly.entity_id
_entity_poly.type
_entity_poly.pdbx_seq_one_letter_code
_entity_poly.pdbx_strand_id
1 'polypeptide(L)'
;MENSRLTTLPETFGKLKSLKEINARASSITDFPSSFGQLDGLLKLDFNYSKLKKFPVEICALKAVNNVILNGTNLGRLPDEIYTMRSGVIFTLYQCLNMDYDQLKEITAKRDGLVFYY
;
A
#
# COMPACT_ATOMS: atom_id res chain seq x y z
N MET A 1 4.01 -13.80 19.83
CA MET A 1 2.56 -13.57 19.96
C MET A 1 1.95 -13.68 18.57
N GLU A 2 1.69 -14.90 18.11
CA GLU A 2 1.14 -15.18 16.78
C GLU A 2 -0.25 -15.79 16.94
N ASN A 3 -1.30 -14.97 16.95
CA ASN A 3 -2.66 -15.51 16.78
C ASN A 3 -3.71 -14.48 16.36
N SER A 4 -3.30 -13.48 15.56
CA SER A 4 -4.27 -12.66 14.84
C SER A 4 -4.60 -13.38 13.53
N ARG A 5 -5.74 -14.09 13.48
CA ARG A 5 -6.29 -14.69 12.24
C ARG A 5 -6.82 -13.65 11.25
N LEU A 6 -6.64 -12.36 11.54
CA LEU A 6 -7.13 -11.27 10.71
C LEU A 6 -6.28 -11.17 9.44
N THR A 7 -6.77 -11.78 8.37
CA THR A 7 -6.14 -11.75 7.04
C THR A 7 -6.60 -10.56 6.20
N THR A 8 -7.70 -9.91 6.59
CA THR A 8 -8.19 -8.67 5.97
C THR A 8 -8.83 -7.76 7.00
N LEU A 9 -8.83 -6.46 6.75
CA LEU A 9 -9.54 -5.48 7.58
C LEU A 9 -11.05 -5.53 7.28
N PRO A 10 -11.93 -5.23 8.25
CA PRO A 10 -13.37 -5.22 8.00
C PRO A 10 -13.78 -4.11 7.03
N GLU A 11 -14.87 -4.29 6.28
CA GLU A 11 -15.42 -3.27 5.37
C GLU A 11 -15.84 -1.96 6.08
N THR A 12 -15.98 -1.96 7.40
CA THR A 12 -16.22 -0.74 8.16
C THR A 12 -14.96 0.10 8.38
N PHE A 13 -13.77 -0.42 8.08
CA PHE A 13 -12.50 0.26 8.30
C PHE A 13 -12.39 1.56 7.48
N GLY A 14 -12.94 1.59 6.26
CA GLY A 14 -13.02 2.80 5.43
C GLY A 14 -13.83 3.97 6.03
N LYS A 15 -14.61 3.72 7.09
CA LYS A 15 -15.35 4.77 7.82
C LYS A 15 -14.48 5.60 8.75
N LEU A 16 -13.22 5.22 8.97
CA LEU A 16 -12.29 5.91 9.86
C LEU A 16 -11.71 7.18 9.19
N LYS A 17 -12.57 8.16 8.88
CA LYS A 17 -12.20 9.37 8.11
C LYS A 17 -11.12 10.24 8.76
N SER A 18 -10.99 10.18 10.08
CA SER A 18 -9.98 10.92 10.84
C SER A 18 -8.67 10.15 11.02
N LEU A 19 -8.59 8.89 10.61
CA LEU A 19 -7.39 8.07 10.75
C LEU A 19 -6.26 8.66 9.93
N LYS A 20 -5.12 8.94 10.58
CA LYS A 20 -3.94 9.54 9.94
C LYS A 20 -2.85 8.55 9.64
N GLU A 21 -2.69 7.54 10.50
CA GLU A 21 -1.62 6.57 10.38
C GLU A 21 -2.12 5.16 10.68
N ILE A 22 -1.61 4.18 9.94
CA ILE A 22 -1.78 2.75 10.22
C ILE A 22 -0.40 2.13 10.40
N ASN A 23 -0.23 1.38 11.49
CA ASN A 23 0.91 0.50 11.69
C ASN A 23 0.41 -0.93 11.93
N ALA A 24 0.63 -1.78 10.94
CA ALA A 24 0.26 -3.19 10.94
C ALA A 24 1.46 -4.07 10.50
N ARG A 25 2.67 -3.68 10.91
CA ARG A 25 3.90 -4.45 10.65
C ARG A 25 3.76 -5.89 11.16
N ALA A 26 4.31 -6.83 10.39
CA ALA A 26 4.34 -8.26 10.68
C ALA A 26 2.95 -8.84 10.97
N SER A 27 1.91 -8.31 10.32
CA SER A 27 0.55 -8.80 10.44
C SER A 27 0.26 -9.93 9.46
N SER A 28 -0.80 -10.69 9.73
CA SER A 28 -1.30 -11.74 8.84
C SER A 28 -2.09 -11.20 7.64
N ILE A 29 -2.10 -9.87 7.43
CA ILE A 29 -2.93 -9.24 6.41
C ILE A 29 -2.41 -9.61 5.02
N THR A 30 -3.32 -10.11 4.20
CA THR A 30 -3.08 -10.54 2.81
C THR A 30 -3.72 -9.60 1.79
N ASP A 31 -4.83 -8.94 2.15
CA ASP A 31 -5.59 -8.04 1.28
C ASP A 31 -6.35 -6.96 2.10
N PHE A 32 -6.83 -5.93 1.40
CA PHE A 32 -7.57 -4.81 1.96
C PHE A 32 -9.06 -4.86 1.55
N PRO A 33 -9.99 -4.38 2.39
CA PRO A 33 -11.39 -4.29 2.01
C PRO A 33 -11.59 -3.23 0.93
N SER A 34 -12.65 -3.37 0.13
CA SER A 34 -12.97 -2.43 -0.97
C SER A 34 -13.15 -0.98 -0.49
N SER A 35 -13.60 -0.81 0.76
CA SER A 35 -13.72 0.48 1.43
C SER A 35 -12.39 1.11 1.86
N PHE A 36 -11.24 0.45 1.76
CA PHE A 36 -9.96 0.98 2.27
C PHE A 36 -9.55 2.30 1.59
N GLY A 37 -9.85 2.46 0.30
CA GLY A 37 -9.68 3.72 -0.43
C GLY A 37 -10.48 4.90 0.12
N GLN A 38 -11.46 4.65 1.01
CA GLN A 38 -12.29 5.67 1.65
C GLN A 38 -11.63 6.31 2.89
N LEU A 39 -10.40 5.93 3.24
CA LEU A 39 -9.65 6.56 4.33
C LEU A 39 -9.11 7.94 3.89
N ASP A 40 -10.02 8.89 3.71
CA ASP A 40 -9.76 10.22 3.12
C ASP A 40 -8.72 11.04 3.91
N GLY A 41 -8.53 10.73 5.20
CA GLY A 41 -7.57 11.41 6.07
C GLY A 41 -6.21 10.72 6.22
N LEU A 42 -6.01 9.51 5.65
CA LEU A 42 -4.84 8.69 5.90
C LEU A 42 -3.61 9.26 5.19
N LEU A 43 -2.55 9.52 5.96
CA LEU A 43 -1.30 10.13 5.50
C LEU A 43 -0.18 9.09 5.37
N LYS A 44 -0.20 8.06 6.22
CA LYS A 44 0.85 7.04 6.29
C LYS A 44 0.28 5.67 6.57
N LEU A 45 0.81 4.66 5.88
CA LEU A 45 0.56 3.26 6.21
C LEU A 45 1.85 2.43 6.19
N ASP A 46 2.00 1.58 7.20
CA ASP A 46 3.10 0.62 7.34
C ASP A 46 2.54 -0.80 7.49
N PHE A 47 2.80 -1.63 6.48
CA PHE A 47 2.47 -3.05 6.44
C PHE A 47 3.72 -3.90 6.18
N ASN A 48 4.90 -3.43 6.61
CA ASN A 48 6.15 -4.17 6.53
C ASN A 48 6.01 -5.62 6.98
N TYR A 49 6.58 -6.56 6.22
CA TYR A 49 6.59 -7.99 6.51
C TYR A 49 5.20 -8.61 6.72
N SER A 50 4.14 -8.00 6.17
CA SER A 50 2.81 -8.60 6.12
C SER A 50 2.73 -9.67 5.01
N LYS A 51 1.63 -10.41 4.96
CA LYS A 51 1.45 -11.55 4.04
C LYS A 51 0.80 -11.17 2.71
N LEU A 52 0.95 -9.90 2.28
CA LEU A 52 0.47 -9.44 0.96
C LEU A 52 1.10 -10.29 -0.14
N LYS A 53 0.27 -10.78 -1.06
CA LYS A 53 0.66 -11.64 -2.20
C LYS A 53 0.68 -10.91 -3.55
N LYS A 54 0.14 -9.69 -3.58
CA LYS A 54 0.16 -8.75 -4.69
C LYS A 54 0.04 -7.32 -4.15
N PHE A 55 0.30 -6.32 -4.98
CA PHE A 55 0.00 -4.94 -4.64
C PHE A 55 -1.53 -4.75 -4.46
N PRO A 56 -2.00 -4.19 -3.34
CA PRO A 56 -3.42 -3.90 -3.14
C PRO A 56 -3.84 -2.63 -3.87
N VAL A 57 -4.70 -2.79 -4.88
CA VAL A 57 -5.18 -1.70 -5.73
C VAL A 57 -5.93 -0.63 -4.93
N GLU A 58 -6.50 -0.97 -3.79
CA GLU A 58 -7.22 -0.05 -2.90
C GLU A 58 -6.33 1.05 -2.33
N ILE A 59 -5.01 0.83 -2.24
CA ILE A 59 -4.04 1.87 -1.85
C ILE A 59 -4.05 3.03 -2.86
N CYS A 60 -4.27 2.74 -4.15
CA CYS A 60 -4.29 3.75 -5.20
C CYS A 60 -5.46 4.74 -5.07
N ALA A 61 -6.54 4.35 -4.38
CA ALA A 61 -7.71 5.20 -4.15
C ALA A 61 -7.56 6.16 -2.95
N LEU A 62 -6.47 6.07 -2.16
CA LEU A 62 -6.24 6.94 -1.02
C LEU A 62 -5.89 8.37 -1.44
N LYS A 63 -6.71 9.34 -1.02
CA LYS A 63 -6.61 10.73 -1.51
C LYS A 63 -5.52 11.57 -0.82
N ALA A 64 -5.16 11.23 0.41
CA ALA A 64 -4.27 12.04 1.25
C ALA A 64 -2.93 11.34 1.60
N VAL A 65 -2.74 10.10 1.16
CA VAL A 65 -1.55 9.32 1.54
C VAL A 65 -0.30 9.93 0.93
N ASN A 66 0.75 10.03 1.75
CA ASN A 66 2.07 10.48 1.32
C ASN A 66 3.14 9.40 1.50
N ASN A 67 2.96 8.47 2.45
CA ASN A 67 3.96 7.44 2.75
C ASN A 67 3.33 6.04 2.80
N VAL A 68 3.79 5.16 1.91
CA VAL A 68 3.36 3.76 1.80
C VAL A 68 4.57 2.85 2.01
N ILE A 69 4.55 2.06 3.08
CA ILE A 69 5.69 1.23 3.49
C ILE A 69 5.28 -0.24 3.47
N LEU A 70 5.84 -1.01 2.54
CA LEU A 70 5.44 -2.41 2.24
C LEU A 70 6.65 -3.36 2.15
N ASN A 71 7.77 -3.06 2.81
CA ASN A 71 8.99 -3.88 2.70
C ASN A 71 8.74 -5.35 3.08
N GLY A 72 9.47 -6.26 2.46
CA GLY A 72 9.41 -7.69 2.81
C GLY A 72 8.05 -8.34 2.54
N THR A 73 7.27 -7.80 1.59
CA THR A 73 6.00 -8.38 1.12
C THR A 73 6.17 -9.02 -0.27
N ASN A 74 5.12 -9.60 -0.84
CA ASN A 74 5.13 -10.08 -2.21
C ASN A 74 4.13 -9.25 -3.02
N LEU A 75 4.60 -8.34 -3.87
CA LEU A 75 3.73 -7.36 -4.53
C LEU A 75 3.52 -7.64 -6.02
N GLY A 76 4.43 -8.37 -6.66
CA GLY A 76 4.32 -8.58 -8.10
C GLY A 76 4.48 -7.28 -8.88
N ARG A 77 3.74 -7.18 -9.99
CA ARG A 77 3.54 -5.92 -10.72
C ARG A 77 2.57 -5.01 -9.98
N LEU A 78 2.83 -3.71 -10.03
CA LEU A 78 1.89 -2.70 -9.57
C LEU A 78 0.74 -2.56 -10.59
N PRO A 79 -0.49 -2.27 -10.13
CA PRO A 79 -1.65 -2.10 -10.99
C PRO A 79 -1.61 -0.73 -11.70
N ASP A 80 -2.30 -0.61 -12.85
CA ASP A 80 -2.33 0.65 -13.63
C ASP A 80 -2.95 1.81 -12.84
N GLU A 81 -3.80 1.53 -11.85
CA GLU A 81 -4.39 2.51 -10.93
C GLU A 81 -3.32 3.30 -10.17
N ILE A 82 -2.07 2.83 -10.09
CA ILE A 82 -0.95 3.58 -9.52
C ILE A 82 -0.81 4.97 -10.17
N TYR A 83 -1.14 5.10 -11.46
CA TYR A 83 -1.09 6.36 -12.20
C TYR A 83 -2.12 7.40 -11.72
N THR A 84 -3.18 6.97 -11.03
CA THR A 84 -4.23 7.85 -10.48
C THR A 84 -3.82 8.54 -9.18
N MET A 85 -2.74 8.08 -8.55
CA MET A 85 -2.30 8.60 -7.26
C MET A 85 -1.77 10.03 -7.35
N ARG A 86 -1.92 10.77 -6.24
CA ARG A 86 -1.39 12.13 -6.08
C ARG A 86 0.14 12.14 -6.24
N SER A 87 0.67 13.19 -6.85
CA SER A 87 2.13 13.41 -6.82
C SER A 87 2.60 13.67 -5.38
N GLY A 88 3.79 13.20 -5.06
CA GLY A 88 4.41 13.27 -3.73
C GLY A 88 4.20 12.01 -2.88
N VAL A 89 3.58 10.95 -3.42
CA VAL A 89 3.48 9.66 -2.71
C VAL A 89 4.82 8.94 -2.80
N ILE A 90 5.32 8.56 -1.63
CA ILE A 90 6.57 7.82 -1.45
C ILE A 90 6.23 6.38 -1.10
N PHE A 91 6.83 5.45 -1.84
CA PHE A 91 6.76 4.02 -1.62
C PHE A 91 8.10 3.49 -1.14
N THR A 92 8.08 2.71 -0.06
CA THR A 92 9.25 1.99 0.44
C THR A 92 8.98 0.49 0.31
N LEU A 93 9.68 -0.15 -0.63
CA LEU A 93 9.41 -1.49 -1.18
C LEU A 93 10.66 -2.40 -1.13
N TYR A 94 11.58 -2.19 -0.20
CA TYR A 94 12.76 -3.03 -0.02
C TYR A 94 12.38 -4.49 0.20
N GLN A 95 13.15 -5.40 -0.39
CA GLN A 95 12.97 -6.86 -0.23
C GLN A 95 11.56 -7.36 -0.62
N CYS A 96 10.86 -6.67 -1.53
CA CYS A 96 9.59 -7.19 -2.05
C CYS A 96 9.83 -8.31 -3.07
N LEU A 97 9.19 -9.46 -2.87
CA LEU A 97 9.27 -10.59 -3.79
C LEU A 97 8.45 -10.34 -5.07
N ASN A 98 8.91 -10.93 -6.17
CA ASN A 98 8.31 -10.85 -7.51
C ASN A 98 8.10 -9.42 -8.05
N MET A 99 8.82 -8.44 -7.50
CA MET A 99 8.74 -7.06 -7.97
C MET A 99 9.24 -6.93 -9.40
N ASP A 100 8.50 -6.19 -10.22
CA ASP A 100 8.94 -5.79 -11.56
C ASP A 100 9.64 -4.43 -11.50
N TYR A 101 10.96 -4.45 -11.32
CA TYR A 101 11.75 -3.22 -11.15
C TYR A 101 11.81 -2.35 -12.41
N ASP A 102 11.65 -2.94 -13.59
CA ASP A 102 11.60 -2.16 -14.83
C ASP A 102 10.25 -1.45 -14.96
N GLN A 103 9.16 -2.08 -14.51
CA GLN A 103 7.87 -1.39 -14.35
C GLN A 103 7.99 -0.18 -13.41
N LEU A 104 8.72 -0.28 -12.29
CA LEU A 104 8.89 0.86 -11.38
C LEU A 104 9.61 2.05 -12.03
N LYS A 105 10.64 1.78 -12.85
CA LYS A 105 11.32 2.81 -13.64
C LYS A 105 10.39 3.43 -14.67
N GLU A 106 9.60 2.61 -15.37
CA GLU A 106 8.61 3.07 -16.35
C GLU A 106 7.52 3.94 -15.70
N ILE A 107 7.00 3.53 -14.54
CA ILE A 107 6.03 4.33 -13.78
C ILE A 107 6.64 5.69 -13.43
N THR A 108 7.87 5.71 -12.91
CA THR A 108 8.55 6.95 -12.53
C THR A 108 8.79 7.87 -13.73
N ALA A 109 9.06 7.31 -14.92
CA ALA A 109 9.23 8.08 -16.15
C ALA A 109 7.91 8.62 -16.73
N LYS A 110 6.80 7.91 -16.53
CA LYS A 110 5.46 8.30 -17.04
C LYS A 110 4.69 9.17 -16.04
N ARG A 111 5.00 9.08 -14.75
CA ARG A 111 4.22 9.71 -13.67
C ARG A 111 5.12 10.43 -12.68
N ASP A 112 5.33 11.70 -12.96
CA ASP A 112 6.13 12.56 -12.10
C ASP A 112 5.55 12.69 -10.68
N GLY A 113 6.45 12.55 -9.71
CA GLY A 113 6.16 12.73 -8.30
C GLY A 113 5.75 11.46 -7.54
N LEU A 114 5.68 10.30 -8.19
CA LEU A 114 5.75 9.04 -7.44
C LEU A 114 7.23 8.71 -7.20
N VAL A 115 7.57 8.36 -5.96
CA VAL A 115 8.94 8.00 -5.58
C VAL A 115 8.94 6.59 -5.03
N PHE A 116 9.83 5.74 -5.53
CA PHE A 116 9.98 4.37 -5.08
C PHE A 116 11.39 4.15 -4.53
N TYR A 117 11.48 3.65 -3.31
CA TYR A 117 12.70 3.11 -2.71
C TYR A 117 12.62 1.59 -2.70
N TYR A 118 13.53 0.90 -3.39
CA TYR A 118 13.47 -0.54 -3.61
C TYR A 118 14.85 -1.18 -3.78
#